data_AF-A0A0G4EMR2-F1
#
_entry.id   AF-A0A0G4EMR2-F1
#
_cell.length_a   1.000
_cell.length_b   1.000
_cell.length_c   1.000
_cell.angle_alpha   90.00
_cell.angle_beta   90.00
_cell.angle_gamma   90.00
#
_symmetry.space_group_name_H-M   'P 1'
#
loop_
_entity.id
_entity.type
_entity.pdbx_description
1 polymer ?
#
loop_
_entity_poly.entity_id
_entity_poly.type
_entity_poly.pdbx_seq_one_letter_code
_entity_poly.pdbx_strand_id
1 'polypeptide(L)'
;MINMPSLVQIIALCAALCVSVDAFQPSISAATPLARHHQQQTSTPTRLRNGVSSLRLAVSPAAKQFVDERIRNFPIMVFGQSFCPFTRGVLNRFHLHFGKTVKPKGFGSEFIDQLDESLKDSIQDYLEELTGARTTPRVFFEGKFLGGGEEVADMGKQGKLTTMLLKAGYLDLPVAK
;
A
#
# COMPACT_ATOMS: atom_id res chain seq x y z
N MET A 1 -32.07 12.85 35.91
CA MET A 1 -31.62 13.98 35.07
C MET A 1 -30.09 14.00 35.11
N ILE A 2 -29.43 13.58 34.03
CA ILE A 2 -27.96 13.57 33.94
C ILE A 2 -27.58 14.54 32.83
N ASN A 3 -26.75 15.52 33.17
CA ASN A 3 -26.35 16.61 32.28
C ASN A 3 -25.17 16.14 31.42
N MET A 4 -25.39 15.92 30.12
CA MET A 4 -24.30 15.61 29.18
C MET A 4 -23.80 16.90 28.53
N PRO A 5 -22.49 17.22 28.62
CA PRO A 5 -21.94 18.42 28.00
C PRO A 5 -21.94 18.29 26.47
N SER A 6 -22.13 19.42 25.79
CA SER A 6 -22.18 19.49 24.32
C SER A 6 -20.81 19.28 23.69
N LEU A 7 -20.81 18.69 22.48
CA LEU A 7 -19.63 18.21 21.75
C LEU A 7 -18.59 19.29 21.35
N VAL A 8 -18.81 20.56 21.71
CA VAL A 8 -18.03 21.73 21.28
C VAL A 8 -16.72 21.91 22.05
N GLN A 9 -16.54 21.23 23.20
CA GLN A 9 -15.37 21.43 24.08
C GLN A 9 -14.17 20.48 23.83
N ILE A 10 -14.21 19.56 22.85
CA ILE A 10 -13.19 18.50 22.71
C ILE A 10 -12.01 18.88 21.78
N ILE A 11 -12.06 20.00 21.06
CA ILE A 11 -11.11 20.32 19.96
C ILE A 11 -9.88 21.16 20.41
N ALA A 12 -9.77 21.53 21.70
CA ALA A 12 -8.86 22.60 22.15
C ALA A 12 -7.62 22.18 22.99
N LEU A 13 -7.14 20.94 22.89
CA LEU A 13 -5.89 20.43 23.52
C LEU A 13 -5.33 19.29 22.62
N CYS A 14 -4.05 19.16 22.25
CA CYS A 14 -2.85 19.95 22.53
C CYS A 14 -2.08 20.24 21.21
N ALA A 15 -1.62 21.47 21.05
CA ALA A 15 -0.44 21.80 20.24
C ALA A 15 0.70 22.24 21.18
N ALA A 16 1.95 22.26 20.68
CA ALA A 16 3.19 22.18 21.46
C ALA A 16 3.44 20.78 22.05
N LEU A 17 4.66 20.25 22.06
CA LEU A 17 5.96 20.93 22.15
C LEU A 17 6.94 20.58 21.03
N CYS A 18 7.70 21.59 20.60
CA CYS A 18 8.95 21.44 19.87
C CYS A 18 10.11 21.62 20.87
N VAL A 19 11.04 20.66 20.95
CA VAL A 19 12.37 20.85 21.55
C VAL A 19 13.39 20.04 20.77
N SER A 20 14.41 20.71 20.24
CA SER A 20 15.64 20.10 19.72
C SER A 20 16.68 20.05 20.83
N VAL A 21 17.42 18.94 21.01
CA VAL A 21 18.71 18.91 21.73
C VAL A 21 19.66 17.90 21.06
N ASP A 22 20.94 18.19 21.19
CA ASP A 22 22.09 17.74 20.40
C ASP A 22 22.59 16.29 20.53
N ALA A 23 23.56 16.03 19.65
CA ALA A 23 24.47 14.89 19.57
C ALA A 23 25.06 14.40 20.91
N PHE A 24 25.26 13.09 20.99
CA PHE A 24 26.20 12.48 21.94
C PHE A 24 26.85 11.20 21.38
N GLN A 25 28.13 11.29 21.01
CA GLN A 25 29.08 10.15 21.06
C GLN A 25 30.01 10.40 22.26
N PRO A 26 30.36 9.36 23.05
CA PRO A 26 31.59 8.58 22.83
C PRO A 26 31.33 7.05 22.90
N SER A 27 32.07 6.13 22.23
CA SER A 27 33.52 5.83 22.18
C SER A 27 33.99 4.81 23.23
N ILE A 28 34.93 3.92 22.84
CA ILE A 28 35.65 2.85 23.59
C ILE A 28 34.77 1.79 24.32
N SER A 29 35.15 0.53 24.56
CA SER A 29 36.34 -0.30 24.27
C SER A 29 35.85 -1.78 24.13
N ALA A 30 36.60 -2.84 23.86
CA ALA A 30 38.05 -3.09 23.74
C ALA A 30 38.31 -4.25 22.72
N ALA A 31 39.53 -4.78 22.66
CA ALA A 31 39.90 -5.99 21.90
C ALA A 31 40.64 -7.01 22.78
N THR A 32 40.47 -8.31 22.49
CA THR A 32 41.33 -9.39 23.04
C THR A 32 41.57 -10.48 21.99
N PRO A 33 42.84 -10.82 21.66
CA PRO A 33 43.17 -11.92 20.75
C PRO A 33 43.64 -13.19 21.49
N LEU A 34 43.27 -14.36 20.95
CA LEU A 34 43.87 -15.72 21.03
C LEU A 34 42.72 -16.73 20.76
N ALA A 35 42.90 -17.85 20.07
CA ALA A 35 44.14 -18.56 19.75
C ALA A 35 44.17 -19.08 18.29
N ARG A 36 45.39 -19.33 17.79
CA ARG A 36 45.63 -20.16 16.60
C ARG A 36 45.37 -21.63 16.93
N HIS A 37 44.78 -22.37 16.00
CA HIS A 37 45.17 -23.76 15.77
C HIS A 37 45.24 -24.08 14.27
N HIS A 38 45.86 -25.21 13.95
CA HIS A 38 46.66 -25.40 12.74
C HIS A 38 45.90 -26.05 11.58
N GLN A 39 45.98 -25.40 10.41
CA GLN A 39 46.05 -25.94 9.05
C GLN A 39 45.43 -27.31 8.74
N GLN A 40 44.49 -27.33 7.79
CA GLN A 40 44.64 -28.20 6.62
C GLN A 40 44.06 -27.57 5.35
N GLN A 41 44.89 -27.46 4.32
CA GLN A 41 44.49 -27.03 2.99
C GLN A 41 43.96 -28.26 2.24
N THR A 42 42.68 -28.28 1.91
CA THR A 42 42.15 -29.17 0.87
C THR A 42 41.69 -28.31 -0.30
N SER A 43 42.39 -28.44 -1.42
CA SER A 43 42.06 -27.77 -2.68
C SER A 43 40.80 -28.39 -3.28
N THR A 44 39.63 -27.95 -2.82
CA THR A 44 38.37 -28.23 -3.50
C THR A 44 38.29 -27.37 -4.76
N PRO A 45 37.94 -27.94 -5.92
CA PRO A 45 37.90 -27.17 -7.16
C PRO A 45 36.86 -26.06 -7.06
N THR A 46 37.28 -24.84 -7.38
CA THR A 46 36.39 -23.68 -7.47
C THR A 46 35.36 -23.91 -8.58
N ARG A 47 34.24 -24.56 -8.22
CA ARG A 47 33.08 -24.66 -9.11
C ARG A 47 32.66 -23.23 -9.41
N LEU A 48 32.88 -22.80 -10.65
CA LEU A 48 32.37 -21.54 -11.17
C LEU A 48 30.84 -21.55 -10.98
N ARG A 49 30.39 -20.96 -9.88
CA ARG A 49 28.99 -20.65 -9.66
C ARG A 49 28.69 -19.52 -10.63
N ASN A 50 28.26 -19.89 -11.83
CA ASN A 50 27.69 -18.96 -12.79
C ASN A 50 26.71 -18.06 -12.04
N GLY A 51 27.10 -16.80 -11.90
CA GLY A 51 26.26 -15.79 -11.30
C GLY A 51 25.10 -15.53 -12.25
N VAL A 52 24.04 -16.32 -12.12
CA VAL A 52 22.70 -15.86 -12.47
C VAL A 52 22.35 -14.75 -11.48
N SER A 53 22.96 -13.58 -11.73
CA SER A 53 22.46 -12.30 -11.23
C SER A 53 20.97 -12.30 -11.53
N SER A 54 20.16 -12.02 -10.52
CA SER A 54 18.70 -12.09 -10.61
C SER A 54 18.21 -11.07 -11.62
N LEU A 55 18.14 -11.50 -12.89
CA LEU A 55 17.60 -10.71 -13.98
C LEU A 55 16.11 -10.58 -13.69
N ARG A 56 15.72 -9.48 -13.03
CA ARG A 56 14.31 -9.07 -13.00
C ARG A 56 13.88 -8.99 -14.46
N LEU A 57 12.92 -9.82 -14.84
CA LEU A 57 12.38 -9.81 -16.19
C LEU A 57 11.82 -8.41 -16.43
N ALA A 58 12.15 -7.79 -17.57
CA ALA A 58 11.65 -6.45 -17.85
C ALA A 58 10.12 -6.50 -17.93
N VAL A 59 9.45 -5.62 -17.19
CA VAL A 59 7.99 -5.46 -17.22
C VAL A 59 7.52 -5.30 -18.67
N SER A 60 6.51 -6.08 -19.07
CA SER A 60 6.03 -6.01 -20.45
C SER A 60 5.36 -4.65 -20.74
N PRO A 61 5.63 -4.02 -21.90
CA PRO A 61 5.02 -2.75 -22.26
C PRO A 61 3.48 -2.77 -22.25
N ALA A 62 2.89 -3.92 -22.58
CA ALA A 62 1.44 -4.13 -22.56
C ALA A 62 0.86 -4.09 -21.13
N ALA A 63 1.52 -4.73 -20.15
CA ALA A 63 1.10 -4.65 -18.75
C ALA A 63 1.21 -3.22 -18.20
N LYS A 64 2.31 -2.52 -18.54
CA LYS A 64 2.48 -1.11 -18.20
C LYS A 64 1.37 -0.24 -18.76
N GLN A 65 1.10 -0.36 -20.07
CA GLN A 65 0.03 0.39 -20.74
C GLN A 65 -1.34 0.10 -20.11
N PHE A 66 -1.68 -1.17 -19.89
CA PHE A 66 -2.95 -1.57 -19.28
C PHE A 66 -3.16 -0.92 -17.90
N VAL A 67 -2.16 -1.02 -17.01
CA VAL A 67 -2.25 -0.43 -15.66
C VAL A 67 -2.35 1.09 -15.71
N ASP A 68 -1.47 1.75 -16.49
CA ASP A 68 -1.46 3.22 -16.64
C ASP A 68 -2.78 3.76 -17.20
N GLU A 69 -3.39 3.08 -18.18
CA GLU A 69 -4.68 3.47 -18.76
C GLU A 69 -5.82 3.36 -17.74
N ARG A 70 -5.87 2.29 -16.94
CA ARG A 70 -6.90 2.15 -15.90
C ARG A 70 -6.74 3.19 -14.79
N ILE A 71 -5.50 3.44 -14.34
CA ILE A 71 -5.18 4.47 -13.35
C ILE A 71 -5.55 5.88 -13.86
N ARG A 72 -5.39 6.15 -15.17
CA ARG A 72 -5.73 7.43 -15.80
C ARG A 72 -7.23 7.61 -16.01
N ASN A 73 -7.93 6.55 -16.43
CA ASN A 73 -9.33 6.62 -16.83
C ASN A 73 -10.32 6.49 -15.64
N PHE A 74 -9.90 5.88 -14.53
CA PHE A 74 -10.71 5.71 -13.33
C PHE A 74 -10.11 6.50 -12.15
N PRO A 75 -10.73 7.60 -11.69
CA PRO A 75 -10.22 8.36 -10.54
C PRO A 75 -10.18 7.56 -9.24
N ILE A 76 -10.90 6.44 -9.16
CA ILE A 76 -10.76 5.45 -8.09
C ILE A 76 -10.57 4.10 -8.76
N MET A 77 -9.38 3.51 -8.64
CA MET A 77 -9.00 2.29 -9.34
C MET A 77 -8.48 1.23 -8.37
N VAL A 78 -9.10 0.05 -8.34
CA VAL A 78 -8.68 -1.07 -7.48
C VAL A 78 -8.18 -2.24 -8.33
N PHE A 79 -6.89 -2.56 -8.24
CA PHE A 79 -6.35 -3.82 -8.76
C PHE A 79 -6.41 -4.86 -7.64
N GLY A 80 -7.08 -5.98 -7.89
CA GLY A 80 -7.41 -6.98 -6.89
C GLY A 80 -7.28 -8.42 -7.38
N GLN A 81 -7.64 -9.36 -6.52
CA GLN A 81 -7.91 -10.74 -6.91
C GLN A 81 -9.32 -11.14 -6.48
N SER A 82 -10.06 -11.84 -7.34
CA SER A 82 -11.49 -12.10 -7.14
C SER A 82 -11.79 -12.95 -5.89
N PHE A 83 -10.93 -13.91 -5.58
CA PHE A 83 -11.02 -14.75 -4.38
C PHE A 83 -10.52 -14.08 -3.08
N CYS A 84 -9.74 -12.99 -3.19
CA CYS A 84 -9.05 -12.39 -2.07
C CYS A 84 -10.00 -11.68 -1.07
N PRO A 85 -10.00 -12.03 0.23
CA PRO A 85 -10.87 -11.39 1.23
C PRO A 85 -10.51 -9.91 1.44
N PHE A 86 -9.22 -9.53 1.37
CA PHE A 86 -8.79 -8.13 1.50
C PHE A 86 -9.29 -7.27 0.33
N THR A 87 -9.28 -7.81 -0.90
CA THR A 87 -9.85 -7.15 -2.07
C THR A 87 -11.34 -6.88 -1.85
N ARG A 88 -12.12 -7.91 -1.45
CA ARG A 88 -13.55 -7.75 -1.12
C ARG A 88 -13.78 -6.73 0.01
N GLY A 89 -12.91 -6.72 1.02
CA GLY A 89 -12.93 -5.72 2.11
C GLY A 89 -12.80 -4.29 1.60
N VAL A 90 -11.83 -4.03 0.72
CA VAL A 90 -11.65 -2.72 0.06
C VAL A 90 -12.85 -2.36 -0.81
N LEU A 91 -13.33 -3.26 -1.67
CA LEU A 91 -14.49 -3.00 -2.52
C LEU A 91 -15.72 -2.63 -1.69
N ASN A 92 -15.93 -3.29 -0.55
CA ASN A 92 -17.03 -2.98 0.37
C ASN A 92 -16.88 -1.60 1.04
N ARG A 93 -15.66 -1.08 1.24
CA ARG A 93 -15.43 0.26 1.80
C ARG A 93 -15.68 1.40 0.82
N PHE A 94 -15.57 1.12 -0.48
CA PHE A 94 -15.99 2.06 -1.53
C PHE A 94 -17.48 1.94 -1.88
N HIS A 95 -18.07 0.74 -1.80
CA HIS A 95 -19.48 0.55 -2.16
C HIS A 95 -20.46 0.76 -1.01
N LEU A 96 -20.05 0.73 0.27
CA LEU A 96 -20.94 0.88 1.43
C LEU A 96 -20.61 2.15 2.23
N HIS A 97 -21.53 3.12 2.19
CA HIS A 97 -21.45 4.34 2.99
C HIS A 97 -22.74 4.49 3.81
N PHE A 98 -22.59 4.65 5.14
CA PHE A 98 -23.72 4.81 6.10
C PHE A 98 -24.80 3.72 5.97
N GLY A 99 -24.40 2.47 5.74
CA GLY A 99 -25.32 1.34 5.58
C GLY A 99 -26.07 1.29 4.24
N LYS A 100 -25.76 2.19 3.30
CA LYS A 100 -26.34 2.22 1.95
C LYS A 100 -25.28 1.81 0.92
N THR A 101 -25.70 1.03 -0.08
CA THR A 101 -24.87 0.75 -1.25
C THR A 101 -24.83 1.98 -2.15
N VAL A 102 -23.69 2.66 -2.20
CA VAL A 102 -23.43 3.83 -3.04
C VAL A 102 -22.10 3.60 -3.75
N LYS A 103 -22.12 3.53 -5.09
CA LYS A 103 -20.89 3.42 -5.88
C LYS A 103 -20.34 4.82 -6.18
N PRO A 104 -19.08 5.13 -5.86
CA PRO A 104 -18.48 6.41 -6.22
C PRO A 104 -18.40 6.62 -7.73
N LYS A 105 -18.53 7.88 -8.17
CA LYS A 105 -18.37 8.29 -9.57
C LYS A 105 -16.95 7.94 -10.04
N GLY A 106 -16.84 7.34 -11.22
CA GLY A 106 -15.54 6.95 -11.79
C GLY A 106 -14.85 5.77 -11.08
N PHE A 107 -15.56 4.97 -10.28
CA PHE A 107 -14.99 3.76 -9.66
C PHE A 107 -14.80 2.62 -10.67
N GLY A 108 -13.54 2.18 -10.83
CA GLY A 108 -13.11 1.01 -11.60
C GLY A 108 -12.41 -0.06 -10.74
N SER A 109 -12.46 -1.32 -11.18
CA SER A 109 -11.79 -2.44 -10.53
C SER A 109 -11.38 -3.51 -11.55
N GLU A 110 -10.14 -4.01 -11.44
CA GLU A 110 -9.62 -5.12 -12.25
C GLU A 110 -9.25 -6.29 -11.35
N PHE A 111 -9.65 -7.50 -11.74
CA PHE A 111 -9.27 -8.75 -11.05
C PHE A 111 -8.15 -9.42 -11.83
N ILE A 112 -6.91 -9.31 -11.33
CA ILE A 112 -5.70 -9.77 -12.05
C ILE A 112 -5.77 -11.27 -12.34
N ASP A 113 -6.37 -12.06 -11.44
CA ASP A 113 -6.59 -13.50 -11.63
C ASP A 113 -7.57 -13.86 -12.76
N GLN A 114 -8.31 -12.89 -13.29
CA GLN A 114 -9.28 -13.06 -14.38
C GLN A 114 -8.82 -12.45 -15.72
N LEU A 115 -7.62 -11.84 -15.75
CA LEU A 115 -6.99 -11.33 -16.99
C LEU A 115 -6.25 -12.45 -17.73
N ASP A 116 -5.70 -12.15 -18.91
CA ASP A 116 -4.90 -13.10 -19.69
C ASP A 116 -3.67 -13.59 -18.90
N GLU A 117 -3.46 -14.91 -18.86
CA GLU A 117 -2.34 -15.55 -18.11
C GLU A 117 -0.97 -14.97 -18.45
N SER A 118 -0.76 -14.57 -19.72
CA SER A 118 0.48 -13.97 -20.20
C SER A 118 0.75 -12.56 -19.66
N LEU A 119 -0.25 -11.88 -19.09
CA LEU A 119 -0.14 -10.53 -18.54
C LEU A 119 -0.12 -10.49 -17.01
N LYS A 120 -0.67 -11.49 -16.31
CA LYS A 120 -0.89 -11.45 -14.85
C LYS A 120 0.40 -11.13 -14.06
N ASP A 121 1.46 -11.87 -14.33
CA ASP A 121 2.75 -11.70 -13.64
C ASP A 121 3.35 -10.31 -13.93
N SER A 122 3.41 -9.90 -15.21
CA SER A 122 3.90 -8.57 -15.60
C SER A 122 3.07 -7.42 -15.01
N ILE A 123 1.75 -7.60 -14.83
CA ILE A 123 0.89 -6.61 -14.17
C ILE A 123 1.24 -6.52 -12.69
N GLN A 124 1.46 -7.65 -12.01
CA GLN A 124 1.89 -7.63 -10.60
C GLN A 124 3.29 -7.05 -10.43
N ASP A 125 4.24 -7.37 -11.32
CA ASP A 125 5.58 -6.78 -11.32
C ASP A 125 5.54 -5.26 -11.52
N TYR A 126 4.73 -4.77 -12.47
CA TYR A 126 4.57 -3.33 -12.65
C TYR A 126 3.87 -2.64 -11.46
N LEU A 127 2.91 -3.32 -10.83
CA LEU A 127 2.31 -2.84 -9.58
C LEU A 127 3.32 -2.84 -8.42
N GLU A 128 4.33 -3.73 -8.41
CA GLU A 128 5.46 -3.65 -7.48
C GLU A 128 6.32 -2.40 -7.76
N GLU A 129 6.66 -2.14 -9.02
CA GLU A 129 7.42 -0.94 -9.41
C GLU A 129 6.68 0.37 -9.03
N LEU A 130 5.35 0.42 -9.18
CA LEU A 130 4.54 1.59 -8.84
C LEU A 130 4.24 1.76 -7.34
N THR A 131 4.17 0.66 -6.56
CA THR A 131 3.60 0.69 -5.20
C THR A 131 4.47 0.06 -4.11
N GLY A 132 5.61 -0.54 -4.49
CA GLY A 132 6.51 -1.26 -3.60
C GLY A 132 6.10 -2.70 -3.25
N ALA A 133 4.98 -3.22 -3.76
CA ALA A 133 4.56 -4.61 -3.50
C ALA A 133 3.66 -5.22 -4.58
N ARG A 134 3.87 -6.51 -4.88
CA ARG A 134 3.00 -7.34 -5.76
C ARG A 134 1.62 -7.69 -5.15
N THR A 135 1.40 -7.41 -3.87
CA THR A 135 0.26 -7.95 -3.10
C THR A 135 -1.07 -7.26 -3.42
N THR A 136 -2.13 -8.04 -3.64
CA THR A 136 -3.48 -7.48 -3.84
C THR A 136 -4.21 -7.24 -2.50
N PRO A 137 -5.09 -6.23 -2.40
CA PRO A 137 -5.36 -5.20 -3.42
C PRO A 137 -4.27 -4.12 -3.47
N ARG A 138 -4.20 -3.42 -4.61
CA ARG A 138 -3.51 -2.12 -4.78
C ARG A 138 -4.57 -1.09 -5.19
N VAL A 139 -4.66 0.02 -4.45
CA VAL A 139 -5.70 1.04 -4.66
C VAL A 139 -5.07 2.35 -5.10
N PHE A 140 -5.66 2.99 -6.11
CA PHE A 140 -5.26 4.29 -6.62
C PHE A 140 -6.41 5.29 -6.52
N PHE A 141 -6.06 6.55 -6.26
CA PHE A 141 -6.95 7.69 -6.21
C PHE A 141 -6.34 8.87 -6.98
N GLU A 142 -7.08 9.43 -7.93
CA GLU A 142 -6.64 10.54 -8.81
C GLU A 142 -5.23 10.31 -9.41
N GLY A 143 -4.99 9.11 -9.92
CA GLY A 143 -3.71 8.70 -10.52
C GLY A 143 -2.60 8.35 -9.53
N LYS A 144 -2.80 8.51 -8.21
CA LYS A 144 -1.79 8.29 -7.16
C LYS A 144 -2.07 7.01 -6.39
N PHE A 145 -1.03 6.31 -5.95
CA PHE A 145 -1.19 5.15 -5.08
C PHE A 145 -1.73 5.60 -3.70
N LEU A 146 -2.88 5.03 -3.30
CA LEU A 146 -3.57 5.34 -2.05
C LEU A 146 -3.17 4.38 -0.93
N GLY A 147 -2.91 3.12 -1.25
CA GLY A 147 -2.53 2.09 -0.28
C GLY A 147 -2.93 0.67 -0.70
N GLY A 148 -2.57 -0.29 0.15
CA GLY A 148 -3.02 -1.67 0.08
C GLY A 148 -4.36 -1.89 0.78
N GLY A 149 -4.61 -3.16 1.16
CA GLY A 149 -5.85 -3.56 1.80
C GLY A 149 -6.02 -3.04 3.23
N GLU A 150 -4.93 -2.94 3.98
CA GLU A 150 -4.93 -2.54 5.39
C GLU A 150 -5.09 -1.01 5.54
N GLU A 151 -4.29 -0.25 4.78
CA GLU A 151 -4.27 1.20 4.81
C GLU A 151 -5.63 1.80 4.38
N VAL A 152 -6.25 1.21 3.36
CA VAL A 152 -7.59 1.62 2.90
C VAL A 152 -8.69 1.14 3.85
N ALA A 153 -8.55 -0.03 4.47
CA ALA A 153 -9.48 -0.47 5.51
C ALA A 153 -9.46 0.49 6.72
N ASP A 154 -8.28 0.96 7.13
CA ASP A 154 -8.10 1.89 8.24
C ASP A 154 -8.55 3.32 7.90
N MET A 155 -8.27 3.82 6.70
CA MET A 155 -8.89 5.06 6.21
C MET A 155 -10.42 4.98 6.16
N GLY A 156 -10.98 3.80 5.87
CA GLY A 156 -12.40 3.52 5.98
C GLY A 156 -12.92 3.57 7.41
N LYS A 157 -12.27 2.89 8.36
CA LYS A 157 -12.63 2.90 9.79
C LYS A 157 -12.59 4.32 10.38
N GLN A 158 -11.61 5.14 9.98
CA GLN A 158 -11.39 6.50 10.46
C GLN A 158 -12.29 7.54 9.75
N GLY A 159 -13.17 7.14 8.82
CA GLY A 159 -14.00 8.03 8.01
C GLY A 159 -13.24 8.86 6.96
N LYS A 160 -11.90 8.84 6.98
CA LYS A 160 -11.01 9.57 6.07
C LYS A 160 -11.32 9.29 4.60
N LEU A 161 -11.60 8.02 4.25
CA LEU A 161 -11.94 7.62 2.88
C LEU A 161 -13.21 8.33 2.39
N THR A 162 -14.29 8.30 3.19
CA THR A 162 -15.54 9.00 2.88
C THR A 162 -15.33 10.51 2.76
N THR A 163 -14.59 11.12 3.68
CA THR A 163 -14.29 12.57 3.64
C THR A 163 -13.48 12.96 2.40
N MET A 164 -12.52 12.14 1.98
CA MET A 164 -11.73 12.35 0.76
C MET A 164 -12.61 12.31 -0.49
N LEU A 165 -13.45 11.26 -0.62
CA LEU A 165 -14.36 11.09 -1.76
C LEU A 165 -15.41 12.21 -1.88
N LEU A 166 -15.90 12.72 -0.74
CA LEU A 166 -16.81 13.87 -0.70
C LEU A 166 -16.12 15.16 -1.15
N LYS A 167 -14.93 15.45 -0.62
CA LYS A 167 -14.17 16.66 -0.96
C LYS A 167 -13.80 16.73 -2.45
N ALA A 168 -13.55 15.58 -3.07
CA ALA A 168 -13.26 15.47 -4.51
C ALA A 168 -14.53 15.33 -5.38
N GLY A 169 -15.74 15.31 -4.80
CA GLY A 169 -17.00 15.23 -5.55
C GLY A 169 -17.33 13.86 -6.16
N TYR A 170 -16.54 12.82 -5.84
CA TYR A 170 -16.76 11.45 -6.32
C TYR A 170 -17.84 10.69 -5.54
N LEU A 171 -18.23 11.15 -4.36
CA LEU A 171 -19.32 10.57 -3.58
C LEU A 171 -20.35 11.65 -3.25
N ASP A 172 -21.61 11.43 -3.66
CA ASP A 172 -22.75 12.21 -3.19
C ASP A 172 -23.38 11.44 -2.03
N LEU A 173 -23.38 12.01 -0.82
CA LEU A 173 -24.21 11.47 0.25
C LEU A 173 -25.66 11.92 0.06
N PRO A 174 -26.65 11.04 0.30
CA PRO A 174 -28.04 11.47 0.37
C PRO A 174 -28.18 12.38 1.60
N VAL A 175 -28.27 13.69 1.35
CA VAL A 175 -28.64 14.68 2.37
C VAL A 175 -29.99 14.25 2.95
N ALA A 176 -30.06 14.08 4.26
CA ALA A 176 -31.32 13.84 4.94
C ALA A 176 -32.23 15.06 4.72
N LYS A 177 -33.36 14.83 4.06
CA LYS A 177 -34.49 15.77 4.01
C LYS A 177 -35.33 15.61 5.26
#